data_AF-A0AA86REN8-F1
#
_entry.id   AF-A0AA86REN8-F1
#
_cell.length_a   1.000
_cell.length_b   1.000
_cell.length_c   1.000
_cell.angle_alpha   90.00
_cell.angle_beta   90.00
_cell.angle_gamma   90.00
#
_symmetry.space_group_name_H-M   'P 1'
#
loop_
_entity.id
_entity.type
_entity.pdbx_description
1 polymer ?
#
loop_
_entity_poly.entity_id
_entity_poly.type
_entity_poly.pdbx_seq_one_letter_code
_entity_poly.pdbx_strand_id
1 'polypeptide(L)'
;MFWLKILAGAALVVQFVISYVYRPSDTADNNKSLITPPGVTFALCWAIIYTLQLIQILYVFVKVDEKEKASKVLLLTQTAMSVLNFLWILLFERFKNWVGQMITIILLYGLLLFHLAYTRTLRRGWDILIKVFGGFYAGWVNQAQMLAILVLSNSVDKSIELDLCRALLILSIIFDVIVTFAFKNGYVCIPQAIAFGLSLSSLADRVLYWAAVVGIVVDAVLVVYQLISEIYSWKRQKGDIYKQPLLV
;
A
#
# COMPACT_ATOMS: atom_id res chain seq x y z
N MET A 1 -22.85 -15.13 -4.62
CA MET A 1 -21.72 -14.45 -5.30
C MET A 1 -22.16 -13.10 -5.85
N PHE A 2 -23.26 -13.04 -6.59
CA PHE A 2 -23.87 -11.80 -7.09
C PHE A 2 -23.94 -10.63 -6.07
N TRP A 3 -24.46 -10.86 -4.87
CA TRP A 3 -24.54 -9.81 -3.84
C TRP A 3 -23.18 -9.31 -3.34
N LEU A 4 -22.16 -10.17 -3.24
CA LEU A 4 -20.79 -9.78 -2.85
C LEU A 4 -20.13 -8.91 -3.94
N LYS A 5 -20.39 -9.27 -5.18
CA LYS A 5 -19.99 -8.53 -6.38
C LYS A 5 -20.58 -7.11 -6.38
N ILE A 6 -21.89 -6.98 -6.12
CA ILE A 6 -22.56 -5.68 -5.96
C ILE A 6 -21.98 -4.90 -4.78
N LEU A 7 -21.79 -5.55 -3.63
CA LEU A 7 -21.27 -4.91 -2.43
C LEU A 7 -19.86 -4.35 -2.63
N ALA A 8 -18.96 -5.11 -3.26
CA ALA A 8 -17.60 -4.66 -3.57
C ALA A 8 -17.62 -3.46 -4.53
N GLY A 9 -18.47 -3.49 -5.57
CA GLY A 9 -18.65 -2.37 -6.49
C GLY A 9 -19.19 -1.11 -5.79
N ALA A 10 -20.22 -1.27 -4.94
CA ALA A 10 -20.80 -0.18 -4.17
C ALA A 10 -19.79 0.43 -3.19
N ALA A 11 -19.01 -0.41 -2.48
CA ALA A 11 -17.97 0.05 -1.56
C ALA A 11 -16.89 0.88 -2.29
N LEU A 12 -16.47 0.45 -3.48
CA LEU A 12 -15.52 1.20 -4.31
C LEU A 12 -16.10 2.54 -4.79
N VAL A 13 -17.36 2.58 -5.21
CA VAL A 13 -18.02 3.83 -5.63
C VAL A 13 -18.12 4.81 -4.46
N VAL A 14 -18.56 4.34 -3.29
CA VAL A 14 -18.62 5.16 -2.06
C VAL A 14 -17.24 5.71 -1.73
N GLN A 15 -16.21 4.87 -1.76
CA GLN A 15 -14.83 5.27 -1.50
C GLN A 15 -14.34 6.33 -2.50
N PHE A 16 -14.64 6.19 -3.78
CA PHE A 16 -14.27 7.16 -4.82
C PHE A 16 -14.95 8.51 -4.59
N VAL A 17 -16.28 8.51 -4.39
CA VAL A 17 -17.05 9.73 -4.12
C VAL A 17 -16.53 10.44 -2.88
N ILE A 18 -16.26 9.70 -1.81
CA ILE A 18 -15.80 10.29 -0.56
C ILE A 18 -14.37 10.83 -0.67
N SER A 19 -13.49 10.13 -1.39
CA SER A 19 -12.13 10.66 -1.64
C SER A 19 -12.15 11.94 -2.49
N TYR A 20 -13.18 12.10 -3.33
CA TYR A 20 -13.39 13.33 -4.10
C TYR A 20 -13.96 14.47 -3.24
N VAL A 21 -14.89 14.16 -2.32
CA VAL A 21 -15.53 15.14 -1.43
C VAL A 21 -14.61 15.57 -0.30
N TYR A 22 -14.03 14.62 0.41
CA TYR A 22 -13.05 14.83 1.48
C TYR A 22 -11.67 14.72 0.85
N ARG A 23 -11.21 15.82 0.26
CA ARG A 23 -9.92 15.89 -0.42
C ARG A 23 -8.78 15.77 0.60
N PRO A 24 -8.11 14.62 0.70
CA PRO A 24 -7.03 14.47 1.68
C PRO A 24 -5.77 15.28 1.28
N SER A 25 -5.78 15.85 0.05
CA SER A 25 -4.82 16.86 -0.38
C SER A 25 -4.76 18.03 0.58
N ASP A 26 -5.88 18.39 1.22
CA ASP A 26 -5.93 19.54 2.11
C ASP A 26 -5.11 19.27 3.39
N THR A 27 -5.12 18.05 3.93
CA THR A 27 -4.26 17.68 5.06
C THR A 27 -2.79 17.62 4.63
N ALA A 28 -2.49 17.13 3.43
CA ALA A 28 -1.13 17.09 2.91
C ALA A 28 -0.55 18.50 2.69
N ASP A 29 -1.30 19.38 2.03
CA ASP A 29 -0.87 20.74 1.70
C ASP A 29 -0.70 21.62 2.96
N ASN A 30 -1.50 21.37 4.00
CA ASN A 30 -1.43 22.06 5.29
C ASN A 30 -0.35 21.53 6.24
N ASN A 31 0.18 20.32 6.01
CA ASN A 31 1.20 19.71 6.85
C ASN A 31 2.47 19.47 6.04
N LYS A 32 3.14 20.57 5.66
CA LYS A 32 4.42 20.51 4.96
C LYS A 32 5.46 19.83 5.85
N SER A 33 5.68 18.55 5.59
CA SER A 33 6.78 17.78 6.15
C SER A 33 7.60 17.21 5.01
N LEU A 34 8.80 16.77 5.34
CA LEU A 34 9.73 16.21 4.37
C LEU A 34 9.18 14.96 3.64
N ILE A 35 8.22 14.27 4.25
CA ILE A 35 7.64 13.03 3.72
C ILE A 35 6.18 13.23 3.29
N THR A 36 5.62 14.43 3.48
CA THR A 36 4.26 14.72 3.02
C THR A 36 4.30 14.94 1.51
N PRO A 37 3.67 14.07 0.70
CA PRO A 37 3.59 14.31 -0.74
C PRO A 37 2.68 15.51 -1.02
N PRO A 38 2.89 16.26 -2.11
CA PRO A 38 1.95 17.28 -2.55
C PRO A 38 0.53 16.72 -2.69
N GLY A 39 -0.51 17.53 -2.45
CA GLY A 39 -1.90 17.10 -2.54
C GLY A 39 -2.27 16.45 -3.87
N VAL A 40 -1.69 16.92 -4.97
CA VAL A 40 -1.86 16.33 -6.32
C VAL A 40 -1.30 14.91 -6.38
N THR A 41 -0.11 14.68 -5.82
CA THR A 41 0.49 13.34 -5.70
C THR A 41 -0.39 12.43 -4.88
N PHE A 42 -0.97 12.97 -3.81
CA PHE A 42 -1.87 12.22 -2.95
C PHE A 42 -3.10 11.71 -3.72
N ALA A 43 -3.76 12.59 -4.48
CA ALA A 43 -4.90 12.24 -5.32
C ALA A 43 -4.54 11.22 -6.43
N LEU A 44 -3.38 11.38 -7.06
CA LEU A 44 -2.92 10.50 -8.14
C LEU A 44 -2.71 9.06 -7.66
N CYS A 45 -2.01 8.87 -6.55
CA CYS A 45 -1.75 7.54 -6.00
C CYS A 45 -3.05 6.82 -5.60
N TRP A 46 -4.01 7.53 -4.99
CA TRP A 46 -5.33 6.96 -4.70
C TRP A 46 -6.09 6.58 -5.96
N ALA A 47 -6.06 7.41 -7.01
CA ALA A 47 -6.69 7.08 -8.28
C ALA A 47 -6.11 5.80 -8.90
N ILE A 48 -4.79 5.60 -8.82
CA ILE A 48 -4.13 4.37 -9.26
C ILE A 48 -4.63 3.17 -8.44
N ILE A 49 -4.67 3.27 -7.11
CA ILE A 49 -5.15 2.19 -6.22
C ILE A 49 -6.60 1.81 -6.56
N TYR A 50 -7.48 2.79 -6.71
CA TYR A 50 -8.89 2.55 -7.01
C TYR A 50 -9.09 1.96 -8.40
N THR A 51 -8.25 2.36 -9.37
CA THR A 51 -8.26 1.77 -10.71
C THR A 51 -7.82 0.30 -10.67
N LEU A 52 -6.73 -0.01 -9.96
CA LEU A 52 -6.25 -1.38 -9.79
C LEU A 52 -7.29 -2.25 -9.05
N GLN A 53 -7.95 -1.70 -8.03
CA GLN A 53 -9.04 -2.36 -7.32
C GLN A 53 -10.24 -2.63 -8.24
N LEU A 54 -10.64 -1.65 -9.06
CA LEU A 54 -11.70 -1.81 -10.05
C LEU A 54 -11.38 -2.94 -11.04
N ILE A 55 -10.15 -2.95 -11.58
CA ILE A 55 -9.70 -3.99 -12.51
C ILE A 55 -9.79 -5.37 -11.86
N GLN A 56 -9.37 -5.50 -10.59
CA GLN A 56 -9.49 -6.78 -9.87
C GLN A 56 -10.94 -7.21 -9.68
N ILE A 57 -11.83 -6.28 -9.29
CA ILE A 57 -13.27 -6.58 -9.16
C ILE A 57 -13.83 -7.04 -10.51
N LEU A 58 -13.63 -6.26 -11.59
CA LEU A 58 -14.11 -6.59 -12.94
C LEU A 58 -13.58 -7.95 -13.42
N TYR A 59 -12.32 -8.26 -13.12
CA TYR A 59 -11.76 -9.56 -13.43
C TYR A 59 -12.50 -10.70 -12.71
N VAL A 60 -12.77 -10.57 -11.42
CA VAL A 60 -13.59 -11.53 -10.65
C VAL A 60 -15.01 -11.64 -11.20
N PHE A 61 -15.55 -10.53 -11.72
CA PHE A 61 -16.86 -10.53 -12.36
C PHE A 61 -16.90 -11.36 -13.64
N VAL A 62 -15.89 -11.22 -14.51
CA VAL A 62 -15.90 -11.76 -15.88
C VAL A 62 -15.30 -13.18 -15.97
N LYS A 63 -14.23 -13.45 -15.23
CA LYS A 63 -13.35 -14.61 -15.51
C LYS A 63 -13.43 -15.74 -14.49
N VAL A 64 -14.11 -15.54 -13.36
CA VAL A 64 -13.96 -16.42 -12.20
C VAL A 64 -15.27 -17.09 -11.81
N ASP A 65 -15.19 -18.41 -11.65
CA ASP A 65 -16.35 -19.26 -11.41
C ASP A 65 -16.96 -18.99 -10.02
N GLU A 66 -18.28 -19.06 -9.92
CA GLU A 66 -19.02 -18.65 -8.72
C GLU A 66 -18.79 -19.56 -7.51
N LYS A 67 -18.29 -20.77 -7.77
CA LYS A 67 -18.03 -21.77 -6.73
C LYS A 67 -16.63 -21.66 -6.13
N GLU A 68 -15.74 -20.84 -6.70
CA GLU A 68 -14.35 -20.78 -6.25
C GLU A 68 -14.22 -20.02 -4.93
N LYS A 69 -13.72 -20.70 -3.89
CA LYS A 69 -13.49 -20.13 -2.55
C LYS A 69 -12.61 -18.88 -2.60
N ALA A 70 -11.61 -18.88 -3.49
CA ALA A 70 -10.69 -17.76 -3.68
C ALA A 70 -11.40 -16.47 -4.14
N SER A 71 -12.45 -16.56 -4.96
CA SER A 71 -13.23 -15.39 -5.40
C SER A 71 -13.96 -14.72 -4.25
N LYS A 72 -14.57 -15.52 -3.37
CA LYS A 72 -15.32 -15.02 -2.22
C LYS A 72 -14.42 -14.30 -1.23
N VAL A 73 -13.27 -14.91 -0.91
CA VAL A 73 -12.28 -14.30 -0.02
C VAL A 73 -11.80 -12.97 -0.61
N LEU A 74 -11.72 -12.84 -1.95
CA LEU A 74 -11.11 -11.67 -2.58
C LEU A 74 -12.07 -10.49 -2.49
N LEU A 75 -13.32 -10.74 -2.86
CA LEU A 75 -14.38 -9.74 -2.76
C LEU A 75 -14.60 -9.31 -1.32
N LEU A 76 -14.59 -10.24 -0.36
CA LEU A 76 -14.72 -9.91 1.06
C LEU A 76 -13.55 -9.05 1.54
N THR A 77 -12.32 -9.45 1.24
CA THR A 77 -11.15 -8.69 1.68
C THR A 77 -11.09 -7.32 1.02
N GLN A 78 -11.36 -7.21 -0.29
CA GLN A 78 -11.42 -5.91 -0.97
C GLN A 78 -12.51 -5.01 -0.38
N THR A 79 -13.69 -5.55 -0.11
CA THR A 79 -14.77 -4.80 0.54
C THR A 79 -14.33 -4.31 1.92
N ALA A 80 -13.71 -5.18 2.72
CA ALA A 80 -13.20 -4.80 4.04
C ALA A 80 -12.12 -3.71 3.96
N MET A 81 -11.18 -3.81 3.01
CA MET A 81 -10.15 -2.78 2.79
C MET A 81 -10.77 -1.46 2.34
N SER A 82 -11.79 -1.47 1.48
CA SER A 82 -12.52 -0.26 1.09
C SER A 82 -13.21 0.41 2.28
N VAL A 83 -13.87 -0.38 3.13
CA VAL A 83 -14.55 0.14 4.33
C VAL A 83 -13.53 0.69 5.32
N LEU A 84 -12.44 -0.02 5.60
CA LEU A 84 -11.38 0.44 6.48
C LEU A 84 -10.73 1.72 5.95
N ASN A 85 -10.46 1.80 4.66
CA ASN A 85 -9.88 3.00 4.06
C ASN A 85 -10.86 4.18 4.11
N PHE A 86 -12.14 3.93 3.86
CA PHE A 86 -13.19 4.95 4.04
C PHE A 86 -13.21 5.47 5.48
N LEU A 87 -13.23 4.58 6.47
CA LEU A 87 -13.22 4.95 7.89
C LEU A 87 -11.96 5.72 8.25
N TRP A 88 -10.80 5.35 7.70
CA TRP A 88 -9.56 6.08 7.88
C TRP A 88 -9.67 7.51 7.35
N ILE A 89 -10.12 7.73 6.09
CA ILE A 89 -10.32 9.08 5.54
C ILE A 89 -11.24 9.88 6.43
N LEU A 90 -12.41 9.33 6.79
CA LEU A 90 -13.41 10.04 7.58
C LEU A 90 -12.90 10.42 8.98
N LEU A 91 -12.19 9.51 9.65
CA LEU A 91 -11.76 9.73 11.03
C LEU A 91 -10.47 10.55 11.10
N PHE A 92 -9.52 10.28 10.21
CA PHE A 92 -8.22 10.94 10.24
C PHE A 92 -8.29 12.36 9.66
N GLU A 93 -8.91 12.57 8.49
CA GLU A 93 -9.01 13.91 7.90
C GLU A 93 -9.83 14.86 8.78
N ARG A 94 -10.91 14.35 9.37
CA ARG A 94 -11.83 15.19 10.16
C ARG A 94 -11.32 15.46 11.57
N PHE A 95 -10.80 14.44 12.25
CA PHE A 95 -10.50 14.54 13.68
C PHE A 95 -9.01 14.53 14.00
N LYS A 96 -8.14 14.17 13.04
CA LYS A 96 -6.67 14.11 13.21
C LYS A 96 -6.27 13.45 14.52
N ASN A 97 -6.84 12.27 14.80
CA ASN A 97 -6.74 11.61 16.10
C ASN A 97 -6.08 10.22 16.02
N TRP A 98 -5.74 9.69 17.20
CA TRP A 98 -5.13 8.37 17.35
C TRP A 98 -6.01 7.22 16.84
N VAL A 99 -7.34 7.38 16.81
CA VAL A 99 -8.25 6.35 16.29
C VAL A 99 -8.06 6.18 14.78
N GLY A 100 -7.96 7.30 14.03
CA GLY A 100 -7.61 7.26 12.62
C GLY A 100 -6.28 6.54 12.38
N GLN A 101 -5.26 6.85 13.19
CA GLN A 101 -3.95 6.18 13.12
C GLN A 101 -4.03 4.66 13.34
N MET A 102 -4.83 4.19 14.30
CA MET A 102 -5.03 2.76 14.53
C MET A 102 -5.68 2.06 13.33
N ILE A 103 -6.60 2.75 12.63
CA ILE A 103 -7.25 2.18 11.45
C ILE A 103 -6.26 1.98 10.31
N THR A 104 -5.31 2.90 10.10
CA THR A 104 -4.21 2.70 9.12
C THR A 104 -3.37 1.46 9.42
N ILE A 105 -3.06 1.20 10.70
CA ILE A 105 -2.31 0.01 11.11
C ILE A 105 -3.11 -1.27 10.82
N ILE A 106 -4.41 -1.26 11.15
CA ILE A 106 -5.31 -2.39 10.85
C ILE A 106 -5.42 -2.61 9.33
N LEU A 107 -5.50 -1.54 8.55
CA LEU A 107 -5.54 -1.60 7.08
C LEU A 107 -4.26 -2.21 6.51
N LEU A 108 -3.09 -1.79 6.97
CA LEU A 108 -1.79 -2.34 6.57
C LEU A 108 -1.63 -3.82 6.91
N TYR A 109 -1.97 -4.18 8.15
CA TYR A 109 -1.93 -5.57 8.57
C TYR A 109 -2.91 -6.43 7.75
N GLY A 110 -4.09 -5.89 7.47
CA GLY A 110 -5.08 -6.50 6.58
C GLY A 110 -4.56 -6.72 5.16
N LEU A 111 -3.84 -5.75 4.58
CA LEU A 111 -3.20 -5.86 3.27
C LEU A 111 -2.09 -6.91 3.25
N LEU A 112 -1.30 -7.01 4.34
CA LEU A 112 -0.28 -8.06 4.48
C LEU A 112 -0.91 -9.45 4.53
N LEU A 113 -1.94 -9.65 5.36
CA LEU A 113 -2.65 -10.92 5.44
C LEU A 113 -3.32 -11.28 4.11
N PHE A 114 -3.91 -10.28 3.44
CA PHE A 114 -4.47 -10.44 2.10
C PHE A 114 -3.40 -10.97 1.14
N HIS A 115 -2.26 -10.29 1.03
CA HIS A 115 -1.19 -10.69 0.12
C HIS A 115 -0.67 -12.10 0.41
N LEU A 116 -0.44 -12.44 1.69
CA LEU A 116 0.04 -13.75 2.11
C LEU A 116 -0.98 -14.87 1.86
N ALA A 117 -2.27 -14.61 2.09
CA ALA A 117 -3.32 -15.57 1.80
C ALA A 117 -3.45 -15.81 0.30
N TYR A 118 -3.37 -14.75 -0.50
CA TYR A 118 -3.61 -14.83 -1.94
C TYR A 118 -2.47 -15.45 -2.73
N THR A 119 -1.24 -15.07 -2.44
CA THR A 119 -0.04 -15.63 -3.09
C THR A 119 0.13 -17.13 -2.86
N ARG A 120 -0.52 -17.69 -1.81
CA ARG A 120 -0.53 -19.14 -1.56
C ARG A 120 -1.66 -19.89 -2.26
N THR A 121 -2.72 -19.20 -2.66
CA THR A 121 -4.00 -19.86 -3.03
C THR A 121 -4.29 -19.85 -4.53
N LEU A 122 -3.71 -18.93 -5.31
CA LEU A 122 -4.08 -18.74 -6.72
C LEU A 122 -3.09 -19.32 -7.73
N ARG A 123 -3.62 -19.67 -8.92
CA ARG A 123 -2.84 -20.06 -10.11
C ARG A 123 -2.08 -18.85 -10.68
N ARG A 124 -0.88 -19.10 -11.22
CA ARG A 124 0.11 -18.18 -11.85
C ARG A 124 -0.41 -16.92 -12.56
N GLY A 125 -1.60 -16.91 -13.14
CA GLY A 125 -2.16 -15.75 -13.87
C GLY A 125 -2.61 -14.59 -12.97
N TRP A 126 -2.97 -14.86 -11.71
CA TRP A 126 -3.43 -13.81 -10.77
C TRP A 126 -2.28 -13.12 -10.03
N ASP A 127 -1.13 -13.76 -9.98
CA ASP A 127 -0.02 -13.35 -9.13
C ASP A 127 0.41 -11.92 -9.45
N ILE A 128 0.47 -11.53 -10.72
CA ILE A 128 0.99 -10.21 -11.07
C ILE A 128 0.02 -9.09 -10.70
N LEU A 129 -1.27 -9.22 -10.97
CA LEU A 129 -2.25 -8.17 -10.65
C LEU A 129 -2.42 -8.01 -9.14
N ILE A 130 -2.39 -9.12 -8.39
CA ILE A 130 -2.45 -9.09 -6.92
C ILE A 130 -1.17 -8.53 -6.34
N LYS A 131 0.00 -8.89 -6.86
CA LYS A 131 1.28 -8.28 -6.47
C LYS A 131 1.26 -6.79 -6.76
N VAL A 132 0.92 -6.35 -7.96
CA VAL A 132 0.91 -4.92 -8.32
C VAL A 132 -0.02 -4.14 -7.38
N PHE A 133 -1.28 -4.56 -7.25
CA PHE A 133 -2.22 -3.90 -6.35
C PHE A 133 -1.80 -3.96 -4.89
N GLY A 134 -1.52 -5.15 -4.37
CA GLY A 134 -1.21 -5.35 -2.95
C GLY A 134 0.06 -4.62 -2.55
N GLY A 135 1.10 -4.67 -3.40
CA GLY A 135 2.35 -3.96 -3.18
C GLY A 135 2.14 -2.45 -3.23
N PHE A 136 1.59 -1.92 -4.33
CA PHE A 136 1.37 -0.49 -4.49
C PHE A 136 0.45 0.07 -3.39
N TYR A 137 -0.61 -0.66 -3.03
CA TYR A 137 -1.53 -0.21 -1.99
C TYR A 137 -0.86 -0.25 -0.61
N ALA A 138 -0.14 -1.32 -0.26
CA ALA A 138 0.58 -1.40 1.02
C ALA A 138 1.62 -0.27 1.16
N GLY A 139 2.42 -0.02 0.12
CA GLY A 139 3.40 1.06 0.12
C GLY A 139 2.76 2.44 0.34
N TRP A 140 1.61 2.67 -0.29
CA TRP A 140 0.88 3.93 -0.13
C TRP A 140 0.22 4.10 1.25
N VAL A 141 -0.40 3.04 1.79
CA VAL A 141 -0.96 3.10 3.15
C VAL A 141 0.14 3.30 4.19
N ASN A 142 1.33 2.73 3.98
CA ASN A 142 2.48 3.02 4.84
C ASN A 142 2.88 4.50 4.78
N GLN A 143 2.89 5.11 3.60
CA GLN A 143 3.11 6.56 3.48
C GLN A 143 2.04 7.35 4.24
N ALA A 144 0.77 6.98 4.10
CA ALA A 144 -0.34 7.62 4.82
C ALA A 144 -0.20 7.46 6.33
N GLN A 145 0.27 6.31 6.81
CA GLN A 145 0.55 6.05 8.22
C GLN A 145 1.67 6.95 8.75
N MET A 146 2.78 7.08 8.04
CA MET A 146 3.88 7.95 8.44
C MET A 146 3.46 9.42 8.47
N LEU A 147 2.71 9.87 7.45
CA LEU A 147 2.12 11.21 7.44
C LEU A 147 1.21 11.42 8.65
N ALA A 148 0.36 10.45 8.96
CA ALA A 148 -0.58 10.56 10.07
C ALA A 148 0.13 10.71 11.42
N ILE A 149 1.21 9.96 11.65
CA ILE A 149 2.07 10.09 12.84
C ILE A 149 2.69 11.48 12.92
N LEU A 150 3.18 12.03 11.79
CA LEU A 150 3.77 13.37 11.79
C LEU A 150 2.75 14.46 12.10
N VAL A 151 1.55 14.39 11.51
CA VAL A 151 0.46 15.32 11.80
C VAL A 151 0.11 15.28 13.29
N LEU A 152 0.02 14.08 13.88
CA LEU A 152 -0.22 13.91 15.31
C LEU A 152 0.91 14.49 16.14
N SER A 153 2.17 14.26 15.76
CA SER A 153 3.34 14.78 16.48
C SER A 153 3.39 16.31 16.54
N ASN A 154 2.91 16.98 15.48
CA ASN A 154 2.83 18.44 15.42
C ASN A 154 1.67 19.02 16.25
N SER A 155 0.70 18.19 16.63
CA SER A 155 -0.49 18.61 17.39
C SER A 155 -0.35 18.44 18.91
N VAL A 156 0.80 17.95 19.35
CA VAL A 156 1.04 17.48 20.71
C VAL A 156 2.11 18.34 21.40
N ASP A 157 1.77 18.94 22.53
CA ASP A 157 2.69 19.77 23.32
C ASP A 157 3.50 18.98 24.37
N LYS A 158 3.14 17.71 24.65
CA LYS A 158 3.74 16.93 25.74
C LYS A 158 4.91 16.06 25.26
N SER A 159 6.02 16.11 25.99
CA SER A 159 7.23 15.32 25.71
C SER A 159 6.98 13.81 25.57
N ILE A 160 6.15 13.23 26.43
CA ILE A 160 5.83 11.79 26.42
C ILE A 160 5.09 11.39 25.12
N GLU A 161 4.14 12.20 24.69
CA GLU A 161 3.35 11.94 23.48
C GLU A 161 4.22 12.15 22.21
N LEU A 162 5.20 13.06 22.26
CA LEU A 162 6.20 13.25 21.20
C LEU A 162 7.15 12.05 21.07
N ASP A 163 7.63 11.49 22.19
CA ASP A 163 8.48 10.29 22.17
C ASP A 163 7.71 9.05 21.66
N LEU A 164 6.42 8.95 21.98
CA LEU A 164 5.55 7.93 21.38
C LEU A 164 5.44 8.10 19.86
N CYS A 165 5.24 9.32 19.36
CA CYS A 165 5.20 9.58 17.91
C CYS A 165 6.51 9.17 17.23
N ARG A 166 7.66 9.48 17.82
CA ARG A 166 8.99 9.07 17.30
C ARG A 166 9.13 7.55 17.26
N ALA A 167 8.74 6.87 18.34
CA ALA A 167 8.77 5.40 18.40
C ALA A 167 7.87 4.77 17.33
N LEU A 168 6.65 5.30 17.15
CA LEU A 168 5.71 4.84 16.12
C LEU A 168 6.23 5.09 14.70
N LEU A 169 6.92 6.22 14.46
CA LEU A 169 7.53 6.50 13.17
C LEU A 169 8.64 5.49 12.85
N ILE A 170 9.53 5.22 13.82
CA ILE A 170 10.58 4.20 13.68
C ILE A 170 9.96 2.83 13.42
N LEU A 171 8.93 2.46 14.19
CA LEU A 171 8.21 1.19 13.99
C LEU A 171 7.55 1.11 12.60
N SER A 172 7.05 2.22 12.07
CA SER A 172 6.45 2.26 10.73
C SER A 172 7.51 2.01 9.65
N ILE A 173 8.70 2.59 9.79
CA ILE A 173 9.83 2.33 8.88
C ILE A 173 10.27 0.85 8.97
N ILE A 174 10.38 0.30 10.17
CA ILE A 174 10.72 -1.12 10.36
C ILE A 174 9.65 -2.02 9.72
N PHE A 175 8.38 -1.70 9.95
CA PHE A 175 7.25 -2.43 9.38
C PHE A 175 7.27 -2.39 7.86
N ASP A 176 7.65 -1.26 7.27
CA ASP A 176 7.79 -1.10 5.83
C ASP A 176 8.83 -2.04 5.22
N VAL A 177 10.00 -2.11 5.87
CA VAL A 177 11.06 -3.04 5.49
C VAL A 177 10.54 -4.48 5.58
N ILE A 178 9.86 -4.82 6.68
CA ILE A 178 9.25 -6.16 6.85
C ILE A 178 8.22 -6.45 5.76
N VAL A 179 7.32 -5.51 5.46
CA VAL A 179 6.29 -5.66 4.42
C VAL A 179 6.95 -5.84 3.05
N THR A 180 7.94 -5.03 2.72
CA THR A 180 8.69 -5.14 1.45
C THR A 180 9.33 -6.52 1.29
N PHE A 181 9.95 -7.05 2.34
CA PHE A 181 10.51 -8.40 2.33
C PHE A 181 9.44 -9.50 2.32
N ALA A 182 8.37 -9.36 3.12
CA ALA A 182 7.30 -10.33 3.23
C ALA A 182 6.52 -10.46 1.93
N PHE A 183 6.28 -9.34 1.24
CA PHE A 183 5.58 -9.35 -0.02
C PHE A 183 6.43 -9.92 -1.16
N LYS A 184 7.77 -9.86 -1.05
CA LYS A 184 8.72 -10.15 -2.13
C LYS A 184 8.32 -9.42 -3.41
N ASN A 185 8.04 -8.14 -3.26
CA ASN A 185 7.32 -7.37 -4.26
C ASN A 185 7.81 -5.92 -4.32
N GLY A 186 8.48 -5.58 -5.43
CA GLY A 186 9.08 -4.26 -5.60
C GLY A 186 8.03 -3.15 -5.78
N TYR A 187 6.76 -3.50 -6.03
CA TYR A 187 5.69 -2.52 -6.18
C TYR A 187 5.38 -1.75 -4.88
N VAL A 188 5.80 -2.26 -3.70
CA VAL A 188 5.69 -1.55 -2.40
C VAL A 188 6.47 -0.24 -2.40
N CYS A 189 7.64 -0.22 -3.05
CA CYS A 189 8.52 0.93 -3.05
C CYS A 189 8.09 2.04 -4.03
N ILE A 190 7.21 1.76 -5.00
CA ILE A 190 6.84 2.73 -6.04
C ILE A 190 6.10 3.95 -5.45
N PRO A 191 5.01 3.80 -4.68
CA PRO A 191 4.32 4.94 -4.07
C PRO A 191 5.22 5.75 -3.15
N GLN A 192 6.14 5.10 -2.45
CA GLN A 192 7.12 5.76 -1.57
C GLN A 192 8.06 6.63 -2.40
N ALA A 193 8.68 6.06 -3.45
CA ALA A 193 9.54 6.80 -4.36
C ALA A 193 8.82 8.00 -5.01
N ILE A 194 7.55 7.84 -5.39
CA ILE A 194 6.72 8.94 -5.91
C ILE A 194 6.50 10.01 -4.85
N ALA A 195 6.14 9.63 -3.62
CA ALA A 195 5.92 10.56 -2.53
C ALA A 195 7.18 11.38 -2.23
N PHE A 196 8.30 10.70 -2.00
CA PHE A 196 9.58 11.32 -1.69
C PHE A 196 10.14 12.17 -2.85
N GLY A 197 10.11 11.64 -4.08
CA GLY A 197 10.64 12.33 -5.26
C GLY A 197 9.98 13.70 -5.49
N LEU A 198 8.70 13.83 -5.13
CA LEU A 198 7.94 15.07 -5.28
C LEU A 198 8.03 15.99 -4.05
N SER A 199 8.24 15.44 -2.84
CA SER A 199 8.47 16.22 -1.60
C SER A 199 9.83 16.92 -1.54
N LEU A 200 10.85 16.40 -2.25
CA LEU A 200 12.21 16.93 -2.29
C LEU A 200 12.35 18.36 -2.86
N SER A 201 11.30 18.87 -3.49
CA SER A 201 11.25 20.21 -4.09
C SER A 201 11.16 21.37 -3.07
N SER A 202 11.05 21.10 -1.76
CA SER A 202 10.63 22.10 -0.75
C SER A 202 11.59 22.35 0.43
N LEU A 203 12.85 21.96 0.34
CA LEU A 203 13.57 21.49 1.53
C LEU A 203 14.52 22.49 2.24
N ALA A 204 14.32 22.67 3.56
CA ALA A 204 15.16 23.46 4.48
C ALA A 204 15.81 22.66 5.65
N ASP A 205 15.40 21.40 5.92
CA ASP A 205 15.85 20.66 7.12
C ASP A 205 16.68 19.40 6.81
N ARG A 206 17.94 19.35 7.29
CA ARG A 206 18.97 18.42 6.81
C ARG A 206 18.88 17.01 7.39
N VAL A 207 18.35 16.82 8.61
CA VAL A 207 18.36 15.50 9.27
C VAL A 207 17.26 14.59 8.71
N LEU A 208 16.04 15.11 8.59
CA LEU A 208 14.94 14.39 7.93
C LEU A 208 15.26 14.12 6.46
N TYR A 209 15.96 15.04 5.78
CA TYR A 209 16.45 14.83 4.41
C TYR A 209 17.31 13.58 4.30
N TRP A 210 18.32 13.44 5.15
CA TRP A 210 19.19 12.26 5.12
C TRP A 210 18.46 10.98 5.49
N ALA A 211 17.54 11.00 6.46
CA ALA A 211 16.73 9.83 6.79
C ALA A 211 15.85 9.37 5.61
N ALA A 212 15.22 10.32 4.91
CA ALA A 212 14.44 10.03 3.71
C ALA A 212 15.31 9.55 2.54
N VAL A 213 16.47 10.18 2.30
CA VAL A 213 17.43 9.74 1.28
C VAL A 213 17.91 8.31 1.56
N VAL A 214 18.20 7.99 2.82
CA VAL A 214 18.57 6.63 3.22
C VAL A 214 17.41 5.66 2.97
N GLY A 215 16.17 6.04 3.30
CA GLY A 215 14.96 5.26 2.96
C GLY A 215 14.86 4.97 1.46
N ILE A 216 14.96 5.99 0.61
CA ILE A 216 14.93 5.85 -0.85
C ILE A 216 16.06 4.95 -1.36
N VAL A 217 17.28 5.11 -0.83
CA VAL A 217 18.42 4.28 -1.24
C VAL A 217 18.19 2.83 -0.83
N VAL A 218 17.69 2.59 0.39
CA VAL A 218 17.31 1.25 0.86
C VAL A 218 16.23 0.67 -0.05
N ASP A 219 15.15 1.40 -0.33
CA ASP A 219 14.07 0.96 -1.20
C ASP A 219 14.55 0.67 -2.63
N ALA A 220 15.38 1.54 -3.20
CA ALA A 220 15.96 1.34 -4.53
C ALA A 220 16.85 0.08 -4.56
N VAL A 221 17.68 -0.12 -3.53
CA VAL A 221 18.51 -1.33 -3.39
C VAL A 221 17.62 -2.57 -3.25
N LEU A 222 16.54 -2.49 -2.48
CA LEU A 222 15.59 -3.59 -2.30
C LEU A 222 14.86 -3.92 -3.60
N VAL A 223 14.40 -2.93 -4.37
CA VAL A 223 13.79 -3.12 -5.69
C VAL A 223 14.76 -3.79 -6.65
N VAL A 224 16.01 -3.29 -6.74
CA VAL A 224 17.05 -3.88 -7.61
C VAL A 224 17.35 -5.31 -7.18
N TYR A 225 17.52 -5.57 -5.88
CA TYR A 225 17.74 -6.91 -5.35
C TYR A 225 16.59 -7.87 -5.70
N GLN A 226 15.34 -7.42 -5.55
CA GLN A 226 14.17 -8.23 -5.87
C GLN A 226 14.07 -8.53 -7.37
N LEU A 227 14.31 -7.54 -8.24
CA LEU A 227 14.34 -7.73 -9.70
C LEU A 227 15.43 -8.74 -10.11
N ILE A 228 16.63 -8.61 -9.54
CA ILE A 228 17.73 -9.55 -9.79
C ILE A 228 17.34 -10.96 -9.35
N SER A 229 16.77 -11.11 -8.15
CA SER A 229 16.31 -12.39 -7.60
C SER A 229 15.25 -13.06 -8.51
N GLU A 230 14.28 -12.30 -9.02
CA GLU A 230 13.27 -12.82 -9.95
C GLU A 230 13.91 -13.27 -11.27
N ILE A 231 14.84 -12.49 -11.85
CA ILE A 231 15.57 -12.86 -13.07
C ILE A 231 16.36 -14.16 -12.89
N TYR A 232 17.06 -14.30 -11.75
CA TYR A 232 17.80 -15.53 -11.44
C TYR A 232 16.87 -16.73 -11.28
N SER A 233 15.73 -16.56 -10.60
CA SER A 233 14.74 -17.63 -10.44
C SER A 233 14.19 -18.12 -11.78
N TRP A 234 13.93 -17.20 -12.71
CA TRP A 234 13.44 -17.51 -14.05
C TRP A 234 14.49 -18.23 -14.90
N LYS A 235 15.75 -17.77 -14.85
CA LYS A 235 16.86 -18.45 -15.55
C LYS A 235 17.07 -19.88 -15.04
N ARG A 236 16.97 -20.10 -13.72
CA ARG A 236 17.09 -21.45 -13.13
C ARG A 236 15.95 -22.36 -13.62
N GLN A 237 14.71 -21.88 -13.59
CA GLN A 237 13.57 -22.66 -14.11
C GLN A 237 13.72 -23.02 -15.59
N LYS A 238 14.24 -22.11 -16.43
CA LYS A 238 14.53 -22.44 -17.84
C LYS A 238 15.69 -23.42 -18.01
N GLY A 239 16.75 -23.29 -17.21
CA GLY A 239 17.92 -24.19 -17.27
C GLY A 239 17.57 -25.64 -16.95
N ASP A 240 16.62 -25.87 -16.05
CA ASP A 240 16.17 -27.22 -15.69
C ASP A 240 15.28 -27.85 -16.78
N ILE A 241 14.56 -27.05 -17.58
CA ILE A 241 13.75 -27.54 -18.71
C ILE A 241 14.64 -28.16 -19.80
N TYR A 242 15.85 -27.64 -20.02
CA TYR A 242 16.79 -28.18 -21.02
C TYR A 242 17.64 -29.35 -20.51
N LYS A 243 17.54 -29.72 -19.23
CA LYS A 243 18.28 -30.84 -18.64
C LYS A 243 17.42 -32.09 -18.42
N GLN A 244 16.13 -32.07 -18.76
CA GLN A 244 15.35 -33.30 -18.75
C GLN A 244 15.78 -34.17 -19.96
N PRO A 245 16.39 -35.34 -19.73
CA PRO A 245 16.65 -36.26 -20.84
C PRO A 245 15.31 -36.59 -21.49
N LEU A 246 15.25 -36.45 -22.81
CA LEU A 246 14.17 -36.98 -23.63
C LEU A 246 14.13 -38.49 -23.38
N LEU A 247 13.30 -38.92 -22.44
CA LEU A 247 12.90 -40.31 -22.30
C LEU A 247 11.96 -40.58 -23.47
N VAL A 248 12.57 -41.02 -24.58
CA VAL A 248 11.91 -41.67 -25.73
C VAL A 248 11.90 -43.16 -25.47
#